data_AF-A0A847VFS6-F1
#
_entry.id   AF-A0A847VFS6-F1
#
_cell.length_a   1.000
_cell.length_b   1.000
_cell.length_c   1.000
_cell.angle_alpha   90.00
_cell.angle_beta   90.00
_cell.angle_gamma   90.00
#
_symmetry.space_group_name_H-M   'P 1'
#
loop_
_entity.id
_entity.type
_entity.pdbx_description
1 polymer ?
#
loop_
_entity_poly.entity_id
_entity_poly.type
_entity_poly.pdbx_seq_one_letter_code
_entity_poly.pdbx_strand_id
1 'polypeptide(L)'
;ISRTIITHGSTQTMVLSMLIFGGPTLHYFAIALTIGILFGIYSSIFVAAGIAMWLGVKREDLVKLGAKELDRDDPNAGAVV
;
A
#
# COMPACT_ATOMS: atom_id res chain seq x y z
N ILE A 1 -2.86 5.54 -7.36
CA ILE A 1 -4.10 5.41 -6.55
C ILE A 1 -5.13 4.49 -7.24
N SER A 2 -5.42 4.62 -8.54
CA SER A 2 -6.33 3.67 -9.22
C SER A 2 -5.87 2.22 -9.16
N ARG A 3 -4.58 1.93 -9.41
CA ARG A 3 -4.03 0.57 -9.30
C ARG A 3 -4.21 -0.01 -7.89
N THR A 4 -3.98 0.81 -6.87
CA THR A 4 -4.09 0.43 -5.45
C THR A 4 -5.54 0.16 -5.04
N ILE A 5 -6.48 1.00 -5.49
CA ILE A 5 -7.92 0.84 -5.24
C ILE A 5 -8.46 -0.41 -5.93
N ILE A 6 -8.04 -0.69 -7.15
CA ILE A 6 -8.46 -1.89 -7.89
C ILE A 6 -8.00 -3.15 -7.14
N THR A 7 -6.74 -3.19 -6.68
CA THR A 7 -6.20 -4.36 -5.98
C THR A 7 -6.84 -4.58 -4.60
N HIS A 8 -7.08 -3.51 -3.83
CA HIS A 8 -7.78 -3.63 -2.54
C HIS A 8 -9.27 -3.93 -2.71
N GLY A 9 -9.93 -3.30 -3.68
CA GLY A 9 -11.34 -3.52 -3.97
C GLY A 9 -11.62 -4.94 -4.48
N SER A 10 -10.73 -5.52 -5.29
CA SER A 10 -10.88 -6.89 -5.78
C SER A 10 -10.73 -7.92 -4.65
N THR A 11 -9.78 -7.73 -3.73
CA THR A 11 -9.62 -8.60 -2.56
C THR A 11 -10.80 -8.51 -1.60
N GLN A 12 -11.31 -7.29 -1.35
CA GLN A 12 -12.50 -7.08 -0.52
C GLN A 12 -13.74 -7.77 -1.12
N THR A 13 -13.93 -7.63 -2.44
CA THR A 13 -15.08 -8.21 -3.16
C THR A 13 -15.03 -9.73 -3.18
N MET A 14 -13.83 -10.32 -3.35
CA MET A 14 -13.62 -11.76 -3.28
C MET A 14 -14.01 -12.32 -1.90
N VAL A 15 -13.58 -11.68 -0.81
CA VAL A 15 -13.88 -12.17 0.53
C VAL A 15 -15.35 -11.98 0.89
N LEU A 16 -15.98 -10.88 0.45
CA LEU A 16 -17.42 -10.66 0.59
C LEU A 16 -18.25 -11.72 -0.14
N SER A 17 -17.86 -12.11 -1.36
CA SER A 17 -18.57 -13.16 -2.09
C SER A 17 -18.41 -14.52 -1.42
N MET A 18 -17.23 -14.81 -0.87
CA MET A 18 -16.98 -16.03 -0.10
C MET A 18 -17.75 -16.05 1.23
N LEU A 19 -17.95 -14.90 1.86
CA LEU A 19 -18.72 -14.77 3.11
C LEU A 19 -20.23 -14.99 2.88
N ILE A 20 -20.78 -14.45 1.79
CA ILE A 20 -22.22 -14.52 1.47
C ILE A 20 -22.58 -15.84 0.74
N PHE A 21 -21.72 -16.32 -0.18
CA PHE A 21 -22.01 -17.47 -1.04
C PHE A 21 -21.17 -18.73 -0.73
N GLY A 22 -20.18 -18.68 0.17
CA GLY A 22 -19.23 -19.79 0.39
C GLY A 22 -19.78 -21.02 1.14
N GLY A 23 -20.99 -20.95 1.69
CA GLY A 23 -21.61 -22.06 2.42
C GLY A 23 -20.95 -22.39 3.77
N PRO A 24 -21.45 -23.42 4.48
CA PRO A 24 -21.08 -23.68 5.88
C PRO A 24 -19.62 -24.09 6.10
N THR A 25 -18.99 -24.74 5.11
CA THR A 25 -17.59 -25.16 5.20
C THR A 25 -16.61 -23.98 5.14
N LEU A 26 -16.94 -22.94 4.37
CA LEU A 26 -16.06 -21.78 4.17
C LEU A 26 -16.46 -20.56 5.01
N HIS A 27 -17.62 -20.59 5.67
CA HIS A 27 -18.16 -19.44 6.39
C HIS A 27 -17.22 -18.94 7.51
N TYR A 28 -16.73 -19.84 8.37
CA TYR A 28 -15.80 -19.46 9.46
C TYR A 28 -14.44 -18.99 8.93
N PHE A 29 -13.97 -19.59 7.84
CA PHE A 29 -12.74 -19.17 7.17
C PHE A 29 -12.89 -17.78 6.54
N ALA A 30 -14.00 -17.52 5.86
CA ALA A 30 -14.31 -16.22 5.27
C ALA A 30 -14.48 -15.14 6.34
N ILE A 31 -15.08 -15.45 7.50
CA ILE A 31 -15.15 -14.53 8.65
C ILE A 31 -13.74 -14.20 9.15
N ALA A 32 -12.88 -15.20 9.34
CA ALA A 32 -11.50 -14.97 9.79
C ALA A 32 -10.71 -14.08 8.80
N LEU A 33 -10.86 -14.34 7.50
CA LEU A 33 -10.27 -13.50 6.45
C LEU A 33 -10.84 -12.09 6.44
N THR A 34 -12.16 -11.94 6.60
CA THR A 34 -12.83 -10.63 6.63
C THR A 34 -12.30 -9.80 7.80
N ILE A 35 -12.20 -10.38 8.99
CA ILE A 35 -11.67 -9.72 10.18
C ILE A 35 -10.20 -9.35 9.97
N GLY A 36 -9.37 -10.27 9.47
CA GLY A 36 -7.96 -10.00 9.19
C GLY A 36 -7.74 -8.86 8.19
N ILE A 37 -8.53 -8.81 7.12
CA ILE A 37 -8.46 -7.75 6.10
C ILE A 37 -8.94 -6.41 6.66
N LEU A 38 -10.03 -6.39 7.44
CA LEU A 38 -10.50 -5.16 8.07
C LEU A 38 -9.42 -4.53 8.96
N PHE A 39 -8.80 -5.30 9.84
CA PHE A 39 -7.69 -4.82 10.68
C PHE A 39 -6.44 -4.49 9.86
N GLY A 40 -6.14 -5.26 8.81
CA GLY A 40 -4.98 -5.04 7.93
C GLY A 40 -5.08 -3.73 7.14
N ILE A 41 -6.23 -3.43 6.55
CA ILE A 41 -6.45 -2.18 5.79
C ILE A 41 -6.46 -0.99 6.74
N TYR A 42 -7.14 -1.10 7.88
CA TYR A 42 -7.17 -0.03 8.87
C TYR A 42 -5.77 0.30 9.38
N SER A 43 -4.97 -0.73 9.69
CA SER A 43 -3.57 -0.57 10.10
C SER A 43 -2.73 0.06 9.00
N SER A 44 -2.83 -0.45 7.76
CA SER A 44 -2.00 0.05 6.66
C SER A 44 -2.26 1.53 6.36
N ILE A 45 -3.53 1.98 6.32
CA ILE A 45 -3.86 3.38 6.04
C ILE A 45 -3.48 4.28 7.22
N PHE A 46 -3.82 3.88 8.45
CA PHE A 46 -3.62 4.74 9.63
C PHE A 46 -2.15 4.84 10.03
N VAL A 47 -1.41 3.73 9.98
CA VAL A 47 0.03 3.71 10.25
C VAL A 47 0.80 4.41 9.13
N ALA A 48 0.50 4.15 7.85
CA ALA A 48 1.21 4.83 6.75
C ALA A 48 0.94 6.34 6.74
N ALA A 49 -0.30 6.77 6.97
CA ALA A 49 -0.65 8.19 7.06
C ALA A 49 -0.02 8.84 8.31
N GLY A 50 -0.01 8.15 9.45
CA GLY A 50 0.62 8.61 10.68
C GLY A 50 2.12 8.78 10.54
N ILE A 51 2.82 7.79 9.97
CA ILE A 51 4.26 7.85 9.69
C ILE A 51 4.55 8.95 8.67
N ALA A 52 3.75 9.10 7.61
CA ALA A 52 3.93 10.15 6.62
C ALA A 52 3.78 11.57 7.22
N MET A 53 2.81 11.76 8.13
CA MET A 53 2.66 13.02 8.85
C MET A 53 3.79 13.24 9.88
N TRP A 54 4.23 12.18 10.57
CA TRP A 54 5.29 12.27 11.57
C TRP A 54 6.67 12.55 10.95
N LEU A 55 6.99 11.97 9.79
CA LEU A 55 8.18 12.33 9.02
C LEU A 55 8.09 13.72 8.37
N GLY A 56 6.94 14.42 8.47
CA GLY A 56 6.76 15.73 7.88
C GLY A 56 6.87 15.72 6.36
N VAL A 57 6.46 14.62 5.70
CA VAL A 57 6.60 14.42 4.26
C VAL A 57 5.81 15.51 3.53
N LYS A 58 6.53 16.54 3.07
CA LYS A 58 5.98 17.58 2.20
C LYS A 58 5.87 17.03 0.79
N ARG A 59 4.83 17.44 0.06
CA ARG A 59 4.50 16.91 -1.28
C ARG A 59 5.66 17.11 -2.27
N GLU A 60 6.50 18.12 -2.03
CA GLU A 60 7.68 18.42 -2.82
C GLU A 60 8.80 17.36 -2.70
N ASP A 61 8.95 16.66 -1.56
CA ASP A 61 9.97 15.60 -1.40
C ASP A 61 9.59 14.31 -2.13
N LEU A 62 8.30 14.00 -2.20
CA LEU A 62 7.80 12.86 -2.98
C LEU A 62 7.99 13.07 -4.49
N VAL A 63 7.93 14.33 -4.97
CA VAL A 63 8.22 14.69 -6.37
C VAL A 63 9.73 14.65 -6.65
N LYS A 64 10.58 15.06 -5.68
CA LYS A 64 12.05 14.98 -5.83
C LYS A 64 12.57 13.54 -5.85
N LEU A 65 11.98 12.62 -5.10
CA LEU A 65 12.36 11.20 -5.14
C LEU A 65 12.14 10.56 -6.53
N GLY A 66 11.11 10.98 -7.28
CA GLY A 66 10.93 10.56 -8.68
C GLY A 66 11.88 11.24 -9.67
N ALA A 67 12.48 12.38 -9.30
CA ALA A 67 13.47 13.10 -10.10
C ALA A 67 14.92 12.72 -9.74
N LYS A 68 15.15 12.10 -8.57
CA LYS A 68 16.47 11.72 -8.05
C LYS A 68 16.86 10.27 -8.39
N GLU A 69 16.43 9.79 -9.56
CA GLU A 69 17.06 8.64 -10.25
C GLU A 69 17.85 9.08 -11.50
N LEU A 70 17.91 10.38 -11.78
CA LEU A 70 18.75 10.97 -12.84
C LEU A 70 19.52 12.18 -12.29
N ASP A 71 20.35 11.98 -11.28
CA ASP A 71 21.44 12.94 -11.02
C ASP A 71 22.50 12.67 -12.10
N ARG A 72 22.37 13.35 -13.25
CA ARG A 72 23.33 13.40 -14.37
C ARG A 72 24.44 14.45 -14.13
N ASP A 73 24.58 14.92 -12.91
CA ASP A 73 25.48 16.00 -12.51
C ASP A 73 26.21 15.64 -11.21
N ASP A 74 26.73 14.42 -11.16
CA ASP A 74 27.73 13.99 -10.19
C ASP A 74 29.13 14.46 -10.65
N PRO A 75 29.71 15.52 -10.06
CA PRO A 75 31.01 16.04 -10.47
C PRO A 75 32.20 15.11 -10.14
N ASN A 76 31.93 13.89 -9.64
CA ASN A 76 32.94 12.89 -9.32
C ASN A 76 32.83 11.59 -10.16
N ALA A 77 32.07 11.61 -11.27
CA ALA A 77 32.06 10.55 -12.29
C ALA A 77 33.41 10.39 -13.03
N GLY A 78 34.38 11.28 -12.77
CA GLY A 78 35.68 11.34 -13.43
C GLY A 78 36.90 11.28 -12.48
N ALA A 79 36.78 10.72 -11.27
CA ALA A 79 37.93 10.55 -10.39
C ALA A 79 38.86 9.41 -10.86
N VAL A 80 39.96 9.82 -11.49
CA VAL A 80 41.25 9.18 -11.68
C VAL A 80 41.58 7.98 -10.75
N VAL A 81 41.76 6.78 -11.34
CA VAL A 81 43.04 6.09 -11.61
C VAL A 81 42.89 5.11 -12.76
#